data_AF-A0A7G6SXS3-F1
#
_entry.id   AF-A0A7G6SXS3-F1
#
_cell.length_a   1.000
_cell.length_b   1.000
_cell.length_c   1.000
_cell.angle_alpha   90.00
_cell.angle_beta   90.00
_cell.angle_gamma   90.00
#
_symmetry.space_group_name_H-M   'P 1'
#
loop_
_entity.id
_entity.type
_entity.pdbx_description
1 polymer ?
#
loop_
_entity_poly.entity_id
_entity_poly.type
_entity_poly.pdbx_seq_one_letter_code
_entity_poly.pdbx_strand_id
1 'polypeptide(L)'
;MPKKTFAVALATGNHLLVQLKENQPNLDDEIRAIVDSRTPSDTASSRDTVRSRQEDRTVDVFPVGKALVDSEWQPFVKTIIRVTRQTWLRSAATGMWQPRGEVSYYISSEQGLPAKTWAAIIRGHWGIENRNHYVRDVSCDEDRSRIRDNPGIMARARSFALNILRHNGTKNVAQALWNGALSLDLILAYKAL
;
A
#
# COMPACT_ATOMS: atom_id res chain seq x y z
N MET A 1 2.68 -14.33 0.95
CA MET A 1 2.92 -13.87 2.34
C MET A 1 2.73 -15.04 3.31
N PRO A 2 3.47 -15.15 4.44
CA PRO A 2 3.33 -16.29 5.35
C PRO A 2 2.04 -16.24 6.19
N LYS A 3 1.35 -17.37 6.37
CA LYS A 3 0.18 -17.49 7.27
C LYS A 3 0.47 -17.10 8.72
N LYS A 4 1.73 -17.27 9.14
CA LYS A 4 2.21 -16.87 10.48
C LYS A 4 1.92 -15.41 10.77
N THR A 5 2.00 -14.53 9.77
CA THR A 5 1.71 -13.10 9.96
C THR A 5 0.25 -12.85 10.32
N PHE A 6 -0.69 -13.55 9.66
CA PHE A 6 -2.11 -13.49 9.99
C PHE A 6 -2.39 -14.02 11.40
N ALA A 7 -1.77 -15.14 11.78
CA ALA A 7 -1.92 -15.70 13.12
C ALA A 7 -1.44 -14.73 14.21
N VAL A 8 -0.29 -14.09 14.03
CA VAL A 8 0.25 -13.10 15.00
C VAL A 8 -0.63 -11.87 15.11
N ALA A 9 -1.13 -11.34 13.99
CA ALA A 9 -2.04 -10.20 14.02
C ALA A 9 -3.32 -10.54 14.79
N LEU A 10 -3.96 -11.67 14.47
CA LEU A 10 -5.18 -12.11 15.15
C LEU A 10 -4.95 -12.36 16.64
N ALA A 11 -3.82 -12.95 17.03
CA ALA A 11 -3.47 -13.17 18.43
C ALA A 11 -3.30 -11.87 19.24
N THR A 12 -3.00 -10.75 18.56
CA THR A 12 -2.86 -9.42 19.18
C THR A 12 -4.14 -8.57 19.06
N GLY A 13 -5.25 -9.15 18.60
CA GLY A 13 -6.51 -8.43 18.37
C GLY A 13 -6.47 -7.48 17.15
N ASN A 14 -5.48 -7.64 16.28
CA ASN A 14 -5.32 -6.84 15.08
C ASN A 14 -5.77 -7.61 13.83
N HIS A 15 -6.18 -6.87 12.80
CA HIS A 15 -6.53 -7.43 11.51
C HIS A 15 -5.55 -7.02 10.43
N LEU A 16 -5.39 -7.87 9.43
CA LEU A 16 -4.52 -7.60 8.29
C LEU A 16 -5.34 -7.42 7.02
N LEU A 17 -4.85 -6.55 6.15
CA LEU A 17 -5.27 -6.43 4.76
C LEU A 17 -4.01 -6.52 3.90
N VAL A 18 -3.97 -7.47 2.98
CA VAL A 18 -2.77 -7.76 2.20
C VAL A 18 -3.13 -7.92 0.73
N GLN A 19 -2.36 -7.29 -0.16
CA GLN A 19 -2.46 -7.51 -1.60
C GLN A 19 -1.87 -8.88 -1.95
N LEU A 20 -2.62 -9.68 -2.70
CA LEU A 20 -2.09 -10.90 -3.28
C LEU A 20 -1.10 -10.54 -4.39
N LYS A 21 0.06 -11.18 -4.34
CA LYS A 21 1.05 -11.17 -5.41
C LYS A 21 1.10 -12.57 -6.00
N GLU A 22 1.55 -12.69 -7.24
CA GLU A 22 1.63 -13.97 -7.99
C GLU A 22 2.58 -15.02 -7.37
N ASN A 23 3.11 -14.78 -6.17
CA ASN A 23 3.98 -15.71 -5.47
C ASN A 23 3.24 -16.83 -4.70
N GLN A 24 1.90 -16.89 -4.77
CA GLN A 24 1.07 -17.94 -4.17
C GLN A 24 -0.04 -18.37 -5.15
N PRO A 25 0.31 -19.16 -6.20
CA PRO A 25 -0.57 -19.43 -7.33
C PRO A 25 -1.89 -20.11 -6.92
N ASN A 26 -1.85 -21.14 -6.08
CA ASN A 26 -3.07 -21.86 -5.67
C ASN A 26 -4.10 -20.96 -4.95
N LEU A 27 -3.62 -20.03 -4.11
CA LEU A 27 -4.50 -19.09 -3.42
C LEU A 27 -5.07 -18.04 -4.38
N ASP A 28 -4.27 -17.57 -5.34
CA ASP A 28 -4.73 -16.62 -6.35
C ASP A 28 -5.83 -17.24 -7.22
N ASP A 29 -5.65 -18.49 -7.65
CA ASP A 29 -6.63 -19.24 -8.44
C ASP A 29 -7.95 -19.47 -7.68
N GLU A 30 -7.89 -19.92 -6.42
CA GLU A 30 -9.06 -20.07 -5.56
C GLU A 30 -9.84 -18.75 -5.43
N ILE A 31 -9.12 -17.65 -5.23
CA ILE A 31 -9.73 -16.33 -5.02
C ILE A 31 -10.37 -15.80 -6.30
N ARG A 32 -9.71 -15.97 -7.44
CA ARG A 32 -10.31 -15.63 -8.74
C ARG A 32 -11.57 -16.43 -9.01
N ALA A 33 -11.54 -17.74 -8.77
CA ALA A 33 -12.71 -18.60 -8.94
C ALA A 33 -13.89 -18.15 -8.04
N ILE A 34 -13.62 -17.74 -6.80
CA ILE A 34 -14.66 -17.20 -5.89
C ILE A 34 -15.23 -15.88 -6.42
N VAL A 35 -14.36 -14.98 -6.87
CA VAL A 35 -14.76 -13.66 -7.35
C VAL A 35 -15.52 -13.74 -8.68
N ASP A 36 -15.16 -14.67 -9.56
CA ASP A 36 -15.83 -14.85 -10.86
C ASP A 36 -17.17 -15.58 -10.75
N SER A 37 -17.34 -16.41 -9.71
CA SER A 37 -18.57 -17.19 -9.48
C SER A 37 -19.62 -16.47 -8.62
N ARG A 38 -19.31 -15.31 -8.06
CA ARG A 38 -20.18 -14.59 -7.11
C ARG A 38 -20.36 -13.13 -7.50
N THR A 39 -21.50 -12.57 -7.11
CA THR A 39 -21.70 -11.13 -7.12
C THR A 39 -21.08 -10.51 -5.85
N PRO A 40 -20.47 -9.32 -5.94
CA PRO A 40 -19.98 -8.62 -4.76
C PRO A 40 -21.13 -8.30 -3.80
N SER A 41 -20.85 -8.36 -2.49
CA SER A 41 -21.84 -7.97 -1.48
C SER A 41 -21.98 -6.45 -1.38
N ASP A 42 -20.91 -5.72 -1.72
CA ASP A 42 -20.87 -4.26 -1.74
C ASP A 42 -19.81 -3.81 -2.75
N THR A 43 -20.05 -2.65 -3.37
CA THR A 43 -19.18 -2.06 -4.39
C THR A 43 -19.09 -0.55 -4.18
N ALA A 44 -17.87 -0.02 -4.21
CA ALA A 44 -17.61 1.41 -4.17
C ALA A 44 -16.74 1.84 -5.36
N SER A 45 -17.14 2.91 -6.02
CA SER A 45 -16.41 3.48 -7.16
C SER A 45 -15.96 4.91 -6.87
N SER A 46 -14.83 5.28 -7.43
CA SER A 46 -14.27 6.63 -7.36
C SER A 46 -13.61 7.01 -8.67
N ARG A 47 -13.64 8.30 -9.00
CA ARG A 47 -12.94 8.89 -10.14
C ARG A 47 -12.00 9.99 -9.66
N ASP A 48 -10.73 9.89 -10.01
CA ASP A 48 -9.72 10.92 -9.79
C ASP A 48 -9.27 11.48 -11.14
N THR A 49 -9.44 12.79 -11.35
CA THR A 49 -8.99 13.47 -12.56
C THR A 49 -7.93 14.51 -12.23
N VAL A 50 -6.82 14.44 -12.95
CA VAL A 50 -5.70 15.39 -12.93
C VAL A 50 -5.38 15.76 -14.39
N ARG A 51 -4.63 16.84 -14.62
CA ARG A 51 -4.39 17.42 -15.96
C ARG A 51 -4.07 16.40 -17.08
N SER A 52 -3.25 15.39 -16.80
CA SER A 52 -2.79 14.40 -17.77
C SER A 52 -3.22 12.97 -17.43
N ARG A 53 -4.08 12.79 -16.44
CA ARG A 53 -4.42 11.47 -15.88
C ARG A 53 -5.85 11.45 -15.37
N GLN A 54 -6.63 10.48 -15.82
CA GLN A 54 -7.90 10.10 -15.20
C GLN A 54 -7.77 8.67 -14.68
N GLU A 55 -8.18 8.42 -13.45
CA GLU A 55 -8.27 7.08 -12.88
C GLU A 55 -9.68 6.83 -12.36
N ASP A 56 -10.32 5.79 -12.88
CA ASP A 56 -11.52 5.21 -12.32
C ASP A 56 -11.13 3.96 -11.53
N ARG A 57 -11.54 3.90 -10.26
CA ARG A 57 -11.26 2.78 -9.37
C ARG A 57 -12.56 2.24 -8.82
N THR A 58 -12.74 0.93 -8.94
CA THR A 58 -13.85 0.18 -8.37
C THR A 58 -13.29 -0.80 -7.35
N VAL A 59 -13.92 -0.84 -6.17
CA VAL A 59 -13.61 -1.76 -5.08
C VAL A 59 -14.83 -2.62 -4.83
N ASP A 60 -14.69 -3.91 -5.09
CA ASP A 60 -15.71 -4.93 -4.90
C ASP A 60 -15.37 -5.79 -3.69
N VAL A 61 -16.35 -6.06 -2.82
CA VAL A 61 -16.17 -6.80 -1.57
C VAL A 61 -16.87 -8.15 -1.64
N PHE A 62 -16.17 -9.20 -1.24
CA PHE A 62 -16.65 -10.58 -1.23
C PHE A 62 -16.37 -11.22 0.14
N PRO A 63 -17.39 -11.31 1.01
CA PRO A 63 -17.30 -12.10 2.23
C PRO A 63 -17.03 -13.56 1.87
N VAL A 64 -16.01 -14.15 2.49
CA VAL A 64 -15.60 -15.53 2.19
C VAL A 64 -16.71 -16.51 2.58
N GLY A 65 -17.27 -16.36 3.79
CA GLY A 65 -18.24 -17.31 4.33
C GLY A 65 -17.67 -18.73 4.34
N LYS A 66 -18.29 -19.65 3.60
CA LYS A 66 -17.84 -21.04 3.44
C LYS A 66 -16.97 -21.29 2.19
N ALA A 67 -16.61 -20.24 1.43
CA ALA A 67 -15.93 -20.40 0.14
C ALA A 67 -14.56 -21.08 0.23
N LEU A 68 -13.86 -20.88 1.35
CA LEU A 68 -12.52 -21.41 1.58
C LEU A 68 -12.56 -22.61 2.55
N VAL A 69 -13.68 -23.33 2.68
CA VAL A 69 -13.83 -24.41 3.67
C VAL A 69 -12.73 -25.47 3.60
N ASP A 70 -12.31 -25.83 2.39
CA ASP A 70 -11.28 -26.84 2.15
C ASP A 70 -9.85 -26.25 2.06
N SER A 71 -9.74 -24.93 2.23
CA SER A 71 -8.47 -24.19 2.13
C SER A 71 -7.88 -23.96 3.52
N GLU A 72 -6.58 -24.13 3.63
CA GLU A 72 -5.79 -23.79 4.81
C GLU A 72 -5.84 -22.30 5.20
N TRP A 73 -6.40 -21.46 4.33
CA TRP A 73 -6.61 -20.03 4.55
C TRP A 73 -7.93 -19.69 5.24
N GLN A 74 -8.85 -20.64 5.37
CA GLN A 74 -10.16 -20.50 6.03
C GLN A 74 -10.11 -19.79 7.41
N PRO A 75 -9.15 -20.11 8.30
CA PRO A 75 -9.14 -19.51 9.64
C PRO A 75 -8.81 -18.02 9.56
N PHE A 76 -8.02 -17.63 8.55
CA PHE A 76 -7.36 -16.35 8.47
C PHE A 76 -8.04 -15.35 7.55
N VAL A 77 -8.66 -15.81 6.45
CA VAL A 77 -9.25 -14.93 5.44
C VAL A 77 -10.76 -14.91 5.58
N LYS A 78 -11.31 -13.73 5.89
CA LYS A 78 -12.75 -13.49 6.06
C LYS A 78 -13.35 -12.66 4.94
N THR A 79 -12.54 -11.82 4.30
CA THR A 79 -12.98 -10.98 3.19
C THR A 79 -11.96 -11.01 2.05
N ILE A 80 -12.48 -11.13 0.82
CA ILE A 80 -11.75 -10.93 -0.42
C ILE A 80 -12.20 -9.57 -0.99
N ILE A 81 -11.25 -8.80 -1.50
CA ILE A 81 -11.51 -7.50 -2.12
C ILE A 81 -10.88 -7.50 -3.51
N ARG A 82 -11.67 -7.21 -4.54
CA ARG A 82 -11.17 -6.96 -5.90
C ARG A 82 -11.11 -5.45 -6.12
N VAL A 83 -9.95 -4.97 -6.57
CA VAL A 83 -9.74 -3.58 -6.97
C VAL A 83 -9.49 -3.53 -8.46
N THR A 84 -10.41 -2.95 -9.20
CA THR A 84 -10.27 -2.70 -10.63
C THR A 84 -9.91 -1.24 -10.84
N ARG A 85 -8.84 -0.99 -11.59
CA ARG A 85 -8.37 0.36 -11.96
C ARG A 85 -8.37 0.50 -13.46
N GLN A 86 -9.04 1.53 -13.95
CA GLN A 86 -8.93 1.98 -15.33
C GLN A 86 -8.29 3.37 -15.31
N THR A 87 -7.09 3.48 -15.87
CA THR A 87 -6.35 4.73 -15.94
C THR A 87 -6.24 5.17 -17.39
N TRP A 88 -6.60 6.41 -17.68
CA TRP A 88 -6.30 7.06 -18.95
C TRP A 88 -5.15 8.04 -18.72
N LEU A 89 -4.09 7.90 -19.52
CA LEU A 89 -2.93 8.78 -19.49
C LEU A 89 -2.86 9.56 -20.80
N ARG A 90 -2.67 10.86 -20.72
CA ARG A 90 -2.48 11.69 -21.91
C ARG A 90 -1.03 11.56 -22.40
N SER A 91 -0.87 11.06 -23.62
CA SER A 91 0.43 11.02 -24.30
C SER A 91 0.92 12.44 -24.56
N ALA A 92 2.13 12.77 -24.10
CA ALA A 92 2.75 14.06 -24.38
C ALA A 92 3.16 14.18 -25.86
N ALA A 93 3.51 13.07 -26.50
CA ALA A 93 3.96 13.04 -27.90
C ALA A 93 2.81 13.22 -28.90
N THR A 94 1.64 12.63 -28.61
CA THR A 94 0.51 12.59 -29.55
C THR A 94 -0.72 13.38 -29.07
N GLY A 95 -0.75 13.80 -27.81
CA GLY A 95 -1.90 14.49 -27.19
C GLY A 95 -3.12 13.60 -26.91
N MET A 96 -3.09 12.33 -27.34
CA MET A 96 -4.18 11.36 -27.22
C MET A 96 -4.18 10.67 -25.85
N TRP A 97 -5.35 10.18 -25.44
CA TRP A 97 -5.50 9.37 -24.23
C TRP A 97 -5.20 7.90 -24.49
N GLN A 98 -4.40 7.30 -23.62
CA GLN A 98 -4.06 5.88 -23.65
C GLN A 98 -4.67 5.18 -22.42
N PRO A 99 -5.52 4.15 -22.61
CA PRO A 99 -6.10 3.40 -21.51
C PRO A 99 -5.11 2.37 -20.96
N ARG A 100 -5.17 2.14 -19.65
CA ARG A 100 -4.49 1.08 -18.92
C ARG A 100 -5.45 0.48 -17.91
N GLY A 101 -5.65 -0.83 -17.97
CA GLY A 101 -6.42 -1.60 -17.00
C GLY A 101 -5.50 -2.35 -16.03
N GLU A 102 -5.86 -2.40 -14.76
CA GLU A 102 -5.21 -3.22 -13.75
C GLU A 102 -6.25 -3.79 -12.80
N VAL A 103 -6.14 -5.08 -12.48
CA VAL A 103 -6.95 -5.73 -11.45
C VAL A 103 -6.01 -6.25 -10.38
N SER A 104 -6.35 -5.97 -9.12
CA SER A 104 -5.61 -6.45 -7.96
C SER A 104 -6.55 -7.08 -6.95
N TYR A 105 -6.12 -8.17 -6.34
CA TYR A 105 -6.86 -8.85 -5.29
C TYR A 105 -6.22 -8.60 -3.94
N TYR A 106 -7.06 -8.42 -2.93
CA TYR A 106 -6.65 -8.28 -1.53
C TYR A 106 -7.43 -9.27 -0.69
N ILE A 107 -6.79 -9.72 0.38
CA ILE A 107 -7.40 -10.57 1.40
C ILE A 107 -7.31 -9.89 2.76
N SER A 108 -8.35 -10.07 3.57
CA SER A 108 -8.38 -9.58 4.94
C SER A 108 -8.90 -10.59 5.92
N SER A 109 -8.37 -10.52 7.14
CA SER A 109 -8.90 -11.22 8.32
C SER A 109 -10.07 -10.49 8.98
N GLU A 110 -10.36 -9.26 8.56
CA GLU A 110 -11.52 -8.49 9.00
C GLU A 110 -12.70 -8.68 8.04
N GLN A 111 -13.91 -8.49 8.53
CA GLN A 111 -15.16 -8.61 7.75
C GLN A 111 -16.20 -7.56 8.15
N GLY A 112 -17.23 -7.41 7.31
CA GLY A 112 -18.37 -6.53 7.61
C GLY A 112 -18.12 -5.04 7.42
N LEU A 113 -16.93 -4.63 6.97
CA LEU A 113 -16.66 -3.26 6.57
C LEU A 113 -17.23 -2.97 5.17
N PRO A 114 -17.80 -1.77 4.93
CA PRO A 114 -18.33 -1.39 3.62
C PRO A 114 -17.20 -1.16 2.61
N ALA A 115 -17.51 -1.31 1.32
CA ALA A 115 -16.56 -1.18 0.21
C ALA A 115 -15.82 0.17 0.21
N LYS A 116 -16.50 1.25 0.62
CA LYS A 116 -15.89 2.58 0.76
C LYS A 116 -14.80 2.62 1.83
N THR A 117 -14.99 1.92 2.94
CA THR A 117 -13.98 1.83 4.02
C THR A 117 -12.77 1.02 3.54
N TRP A 118 -12.99 -0.10 2.86
CA TRP A 118 -11.91 -0.85 2.22
C TRP A 118 -11.13 -0.01 1.22
N ALA A 119 -11.83 0.75 0.36
CA ALA A 119 -11.21 1.66 -0.59
C ALA A 119 -10.31 2.69 0.11
N ALA A 120 -10.76 3.26 1.22
CA ALA A 120 -9.99 4.20 2.03
C ALA A 120 -8.75 3.55 2.66
N ILE A 121 -8.88 2.35 3.25
CA ILE A 121 -7.75 1.61 3.85
C ILE A 121 -6.71 1.26 2.78
N ILE A 122 -7.14 0.69 1.65
CA ILE A 122 -6.26 0.31 0.52
C ILE A 122 -5.54 1.56 0.00
N ARG A 123 -6.25 2.67 -0.17
CA ARG A 123 -5.63 3.93 -0.64
C ARG A 123 -4.67 4.51 0.41
N GLY A 124 -4.99 4.41 1.70
CA GLY A 124 -4.12 4.79 2.79
C GLY A 124 -2.82 4.00 2.83
N HIS A 125 -2.87 2.70 2.51
CA HIS A 125 -1.69 1.84 2.43
C HIS A 125 -0.68 2.33 1.40
N TRP A 126 -1.12 2.74 0.20
CA TRP A 126 -0.26 3.39 -0.80
C TRP A 126 0.40 4.66 -0.27
N GLY A 127 -0.28 5.38 0.62
CA GLY A 127 0.28 6.55 1.29
C GLY A 127 1.51 6.22 2.14
N ILE A 128 1.57 5.03 2.75
CA ILE A 128 2.73 4.59 3.54
C ILE A 128 3.92 4.34 2.61
N GLU A 129 3.71 3.61 1.52
CA GLU A 129 4.75 3.32 0.53
C GLU A 129 5.33 4.60 -0.06
N ASN A 130 4.48 5.54 -0.46
CA ASN A 130 4.94 6.79 -1.06
C ASN A 130 5.57 7.78 -0.04
N ARG A 131 5.10 7.82 1.22
CA ARG A 131 5.60 8.79 2.22
C ARG A 131 6.80 8.31 3.02
N ASN A 132 6.99 6.99 3.10
CA ASN A 132 8.08 6.36 3.85
C ASN A 132 9.11 5.75 2.91
N HIS A 133 8.75 4.70 2.17
CA HIS A 133 9.71 3.93 1.35
C HIS A 133 10.34 4.80 0.26
N TYR A 134 9.55 5.42 -0.60
CA TYR A 134 10.08 6.29 -1.66
C TYR A 134 10.98 7.41 -1.12
N VAL A 135 10.60 8.02 0.01
CA VAL A 135 11.39 9.09 0.64
C VAL A 135 12.72 8.56 1.15
N ARG A 136 12.75 7.38 1.75
CA ARG A 136 14.00 6.76 2.19
C ARG A 136 14.90 6.37 1.02
N ASP A 137 14.33 5.70 0.04
CA ASP A 137 15.04 5.16 -1.12
C ASP A 137 15.67 6.29 -1.93
N VAL A 138 14.89 7.34 -2.21
CA VAL A 138 15.30 8.47 -3.07
C VAL A 138 15.83 9.66 -2.28
N SER A 139 15.05 10.22 -1.35
CA SER A 139 15.44 11.47 -0.67
C SER A 139 16.53 11.25 0.39
N CYS A 140 16.54 10.09 1.06
CA CYS A 140 17.60 9.72 2.00
C CYS A 140 18.72 8.89 1.33
N ASP A 141 18.68 8.76 0.00
CA ASP A 141 19.70 8.12 -0.84
C ASP A 141 20.02 6.67 -0.43
N GLU A 142 19.00 5.93 0.06
CA GLU A 142 19.18 4.54 0.50
C GLU A 142 19.54 3.62 -0.69
N ASP A 143 18.91 3.80 -1.86
CA ASP A 143 19.19 3.00 -3.06
C ASP A 143 20.61 3.19 -3.61
N ARG A 144 21.16 4.41 -3.48
CA ARG A 144 22.51 4.75 -3.97
C ARG A 144 23.58 4.52 -2.91
N SER A 145 23.21 4.12 -1.70
CA SER A 145 24.11 3.88 -0.58
C SER A 145 25.13 2.79 -0.89
N ARG A 146 26.43 3.13 -0.77
CA ARG A 146 27.54 2.17 -0.98
C ARG A 146 28.03 1.50 0.30
N ILE A 147 27.43 1.79 1.45
CA ILE A 147 27.80 1.19 2.75
C ILE A 147 27.50 -0.31 2.70
N ARG A 148 28.53 -1.14 2.83
CA ARG A 148 28.43 -2.62 2.83
C ARG A 148 28.70 -3.26 4.18
N ASP A 149 29.37 -2.55 5.08
CA ASP A 149 29.52 -2.98 6.47
C ASP A 149 28.34 -2.46 7.30
N ASN A 150 27.67 -3.37 8.01
CA ASN A 150 26.50 -3.07 8.85
C ASN A 150 25.44 -2.11 8.24
N PRO A 151 24.95 -2.33 7.00
CA PRO A 151 24.04 -1.42 6.31
C PRO A 151 22.73 -1.15 7.07
N GLY A 152 22.29 -2.11 7.90
CA GLY A 152 21.11 -1.97 8.75
C GLY A 152 21.23 -0.91 9.85
N ILE A 153 22.44 -0.49 10.23
CA ILE A 153 22.62 0.64 11.15
C ILE A 153 22.25 1.94 10.44
N MET A 154 22.75 2.14 9.22
CA MET A 154 22.44 3.35 8.45
C MET A 154 20.96 3.41 8.05
N ALA A 155 20.34 2.28 7.69
CA ALA A 155 18.90 2.22 7.42
C ALA A 155 18.07 2.67 8.63
N ARG A 156 18.48 2.28 9.85
CA ARG A 156 17.84 2.73 11.09
C ARG A 156 18.08 4.21 11.36
N ALA A 157 19.29 4.71 11.16
CA ALA A 157 19.60 6.14 11.31
C ALA A 157 18.75 7.01 10.36
N ARG A 158 18.63 6.62 9.09
CA ARG A 158 17.73 7.29 8.12
C ARG A 158 16.27 7.26 8.57
N SER A 159 15.82 6.12 9.10
CA SER A 159 14.47 5.98 9.64
C SER A 159 14.22 6.91 10.84
N PHE A 160 15.18 7.03 11.76
CA PHE A 160 15.09 7.98 12.88
C PHE A 160 15.04 9.43 12.39
N ALA A 161 15.94 9.82 11.48
CA ALA A 161 15.94 11.16 10.91
C ALA A 161 14.60 11.48 10.23
N LEU A 162 14.07 10.56 9.41
CA LEU A 162 12.77 10.73 8.77
C LEU A 162 11.64 10.89 9.80
N ASN A 163 11.63 10.08 10.85
CA ASN A 163 10.61 10.16 11.90
C ASN A 163 10.65 11.51 12.63
N ILE A 164 11.83 12.02 12.97
CA ILE A 164 12.01 13.35 13.57
C ILE A 164 11.46 14.44 12.64
N LEU A 165 11.83 14.41 11.35
CA LEU A 165 11.32 15.36 10.37
C LEU A 165 9.79 15.34 10.28
N ARG A 166 9.19 14.14 10.24
CA ARG A 166 7.73 13.96 10.17
C ARG A 166 7.03 14.39 11.45
N HIS A 167 7.61 14.13 12.62
CA HIS A 167 7.10 14.60 13.91
C HIS A 167 7.01 16.13 13.95
N ASN A 168 7.99 16.81 13.34
CA ASN A 168 8.01 18.26 13.20
C ASN A 168 7.18 18.78 12.01
N GLY A 169 6.30 17.95 11.42
CA GLY A 169 5.37 18.37 10.36
C GLY A 169 6.02 18.60 8.98
N THR A 170 7.27 18.18 8.79
CA THR A 170 7.97 18.35 7.51
C THR A 170 7.24 17.61 6.39
N LYS A 171 6.82 18.34 5.36
CA LYS A 171 6.15 17.77 4.16
C LYS A 171 7.16 17.40 3.06
N ASN A 172 8.10 18.31 2.75
CA ASN A 172 9.16 18.11 1.77
C ASN A 172 10.48 17.71 2.46
N VAL A 173 10.80 16.41 2.44
CA VAL A 173 11.98 15.87 3.13
C VAL A 173 13.27 16.19 2.38
N ALA A 174 13.25 16.18 1.04
CA ALA A 174 14.43 16.52 0.25
C ALA A 174 14.92 17.95 0.55
N GLN A 175 13.99 18.92 0.63
CA GLN A 175 14.33 20.29 0.99
C GLN A 175 14.86 20.41 2.43
N ALA A 176 14.25 19.69 3.38
CA ALA A 176 14.71 19.70 4.77
C ALA A 176 16.13 19.14 4.92
N LEU A 177 16.45 18.05 4.21
CA LEU A 177 17.79 17.47 4.19
C LEU A 177 18.81 18.44 3.56
N TRP A 178 18.44 19.08 2.45
CA TRP A 178 19.28 20.10 1.81
C TRP A 178 19.58 21.27 2.76
N ASN A 179 18.55 21.81 3.41
CA ASN A 179 18.70 22.89 4.37
C ASN A 179 19.59 22.49 5.55
N GLY A 180 19.42 21.29 6.08
CA GLY A 180 20.25 20.76 7.16
C GLY A 180 21.71 20.56 6.75
N ALA A 181 21.97 20.19 5.49
CA ALA A 181 23.33 20.10 4.96
C ALA A 181 24.03 21.46 4.86
N LEU A 182 23.26 22.55 4.75
CA LEU A 182 23.78 23.92 4.70
C LEU A 182 23.98 24.54 6.09
N SER A 183 23.24 24.09 7.11
CA SER A 183 23.35 24.62 8.46
C SER A 183 22.98 23.59 9.52
N LEU A 184 23.89 23.37 10.46
CA LEU A 184 23.67 22.49 11.60
C LEU A 184 22.56 23.01 12.53
N ASP A 185 22.42 24.33 12.67
CA ASP A 185 21.39 24.93 13.53
C ASP A 185 19.99 24.56 13.07
N LEU A 186 19.77 24.41 11.76
CA LEU A 186 18.50 23.97 11.19
C LEU A 186 18.19 22.51 11.52
N ILE A 187 19.20 21.66 11.69
CA ILE A 187 19.02 20.28 12.14
C ILE A 187 18.70 20.24 13.63
N LEU A 188 19.43 21.02 14.44
CA LEU A 188 19.27 21.04 15.90
C LEU A 188 17.96 21.71 16.35
N ALA A 189 17.33 22.51 15.50
CA ALA A 189 16.04 23.14 15.78
C ALA A 189 14.85 22.15 15.79
N TYR A 190 15.00 20.94 15.24
CA TYR A 190 13.94 19.94 15.27
C TYR A 190 13.73 19.36 16.67
N LYS A 191 12.47 19.24 17.10
CA LYS A 191 12.13 18.58 18.37
C LYS A 191 12.38 17.08 18.26
N ALA A 192 13.01 16.50 19.27
CA ALA A 192 13.14 15.06 19.41
C ALA A 192 11.76 14.39 19.59
N LEU A 193 11.68 13.11 19.24
CA LEU A 193 10.50 12.26 19.39
C LEU A 193 10.20 11.95 20.86
#